data_AF-L9ZJK5-F1
#
_entry.id   AF-L9ZJK5-F1
#
_cell.length_a   1.000
_cell.length_b   1.000
_cell.length_c   1.000
_cell.angle_alpha   90.00
_cell.angle_beta   90.00
_cell.angle_gamma   90.00
#
_symmetry.space_group_name_H-M   'P 1'
#
loop_
_entity.id
_entity.type
_entity.pdbx_description
1 polymer ?
#
loop_
_entity_poly.entity_id
_entity_poly.type
_entity_poly.pdbx_seq_one_letter_code
_entity_poly.pdbx_strand_id
1 'polypeptide(L)' 'MPPDGYSTVTVSDEVLARLIEVMTKYDCDSIADAVETASIIALERDEVELAQILGDRLQE' A
#
# COMPACT_ATOMS: atom_id res chain seq x y z
N MET A 1 -22.60 -0.90 10.08
CA MET A 1 -21.94 -2.22 9.98
C MET A 1 -21.68 -2.46 8.51
N PRO A 2 -20.45 -2.77 8.09
CA PRO A 2 -20.19 -3.08 6.69
C PRO A 2 -20.90 -4.37 6.27
N PRO A 3 -21.20 -4.53 4.97
CA PRO A 3 -21.71 -5.78 4.42
C PRO A 3 -20.73 -6.94 4.63
N ASP A 4 -21.24 -8.18 4.59
CA ASP A 4 -20.42 -9.39 4.71
C ASP A 4 -19.24 -9.39 3.73
N GLY A 5 -18.03 -9.67 4.24
CA GLY A 5 -16.79 -9.63 3.47
C GLY A 5 -16.12 -8.25 3.37
N TYR A 6 -16.70 -7.20 3.94
CA TYR A 6 -16.12 -5.86 3.95
C TYR A 6 -15.74 -5.41 5.37
N SER A 7 -14.61 -4.72 5.47
CA SER A 7 -14.12 -4.11 6.71
C SER A 7 -14.25 -2.60 6.64
N THR A 8 -14.61 -1.97 7.76
CA THR A 8 -14.60 -0.50 7.91
C THR A 8 -13.41 -0.10 8.76
N VAL A 9 -12.62 0.85 8.26
CA VAL A 9 -11.48 1.45 8.97
C VAL A 9 -11.69 2.96 9.03
N THR A 10 -11.60 3.53 10.23
CA THR A 10 -11.58 4.98 10.43
C THR A 10 -10.14 5.46 10.32
N VAL A 11 -9.92 6.48 9.50
CA VAL A 11 -8.60 7.08 9.27
C VAL A 11 -8.68 8.59 9.51
N SER A 12 -7.53 9.22 9.76
CA SER A 12 -7.45 10.68 9.83
C SER A 12 -7.54 11.30 8.43
N ASP A 13 -7.92 12.59 8.35
CA ASP A 13 -7.91 13.36 7.10
C ASP A 13 -6.53 13.36 6.41
N GLU A 14 -5.45 13.33 7.18
CA GLU A 14 -4.08 13.24 6.64
C GLU A 14 -3.84 11.93 5.88
N VAL A 15 -4.36 10.81 6.41
CA VAL A 15 -4.25 9.50 5.74
C VAL A 15 -5.13 9.47 4.49
N LEU A 16 -6.31 10.07 4.55
CA LEU A 16 -7.19 10.20 3.37
C LEU A 16 -6.52 11.03 2.27
N ALA A 17 -5.87 12.13 2.60
CA ALA A 17 -5.12 12.95 1.64
C ALA A 17 -4.01 12.14 0.94
N ARG A 18 -3.26 11.33 1.70
CA ARG A 18 -2.26 10.43 1.13
C ARG A 18 -2.86 9.34 0.24
N LEU A 19 -4.03 8.81 0.58
CA LEU A 19 -4.73 7.86 -0.28
C LEU A 19 -5.17 8.51 -1.61
N ILE A 20 -5.55 9.78 -1.61
CA ILE A 20 -5.85 10.54 -2.84
C ILE A 20 -4.59 10.71 -3.70
N GLU A 21 -3.43 10.96 -3.08
CA GLU A 21 -2.14 10.99 -3.82
C GLU A 21 -1.83 9.63 -4.45
N VAL A 22 -2.06 8.52 -3.72
CA VAL A 22 -1.92 7.16 -4.26
C VAL A 22 -2.88 6.95 -5.43
N MET A 23 -4.16 7.33 -5.30
CA MET A 23 -5.13 7.23 -6.39
C MET A 23 -4.66 7.95 -7.65
N THR A 24 -4.15 9.17 -7.49
CA THR A 24 -3.67 9.98 -8.62
C THR A 24 -2.40 9.39 -9.23
N LYS A 25 -1.51 8.86 -8.40
CA LYS A 25 -0.22 8.33 -8.84
C LYS A 25 -0.34 7.00 -9.58
N TYR A 26 -1.26 6.14 -9.14
CA TYR A 26 -1.43 4.78 -9.67
C TYR A 26 -2.72 4.61 -10.46
N ASP A 27 -3.44 5.71 -10.74
CA ASP A 27 -4.67 5.74 -11.54
C ASP A 27 -5.78 4.83 -10.99
N CYS A 28 -5.95 4.84 -9.66
CA CYS A 28 -6.95 4.01 -8.99
C CYS A 28 -8.37 4.58 -9.12
N ASP A 29 -9.34 3.74 -9.46
CA ASP A 29 -10.74 4.13 -9.65
C ASP A 29 -11.51 4.40 -8.33
N SER A 30 -10.99 3.93 -7.19
CA SER A 30 -11.65 4.10 -5.89
C SER A 30 -10.66 4.15 -4.72
N ILE A 31 -11.13 4.63 -3.56
CA ILE A 31 -10.34 4.58 -2.32
C ILE A 31 -10.01 3.14 -1.93
N ALA A 32 -10.90 2.18 -2.20
CA ALA A 32 -10.64 0.77 -1.93
C ALA A 32 -9.49 0.23 -2.80
N ASP A 33 -9.47 0.59 -4.07
CA ASP A 33 -8.41 0.25 -5.03
C ASP A 33 -7.07 0.89 -4.66
N ALA A 34 -7.10 2.14 -4.16
CA ALA A 34 -5.92 2.81 -3.63
C ALA A 34 -5.36 2.16 -2.37
N VAL A 35 -6.25 1.68 -1.48
CA VAL A 35 -5.85 0.95 -0.27
C VAL A 35 -5.24 -0.40 -0.64
N GLU A 36 -5.82 -1.13 -1.59
CA GLU A 36 -5.25 -2.38 -2.12
C GLU A 36 -3.87 -2.13 -2.74
N THR A 37 -3.77 -1.17 -3.66
CA THR A 37 -2.53 -0.78 -4.34
C THR A 37 -1.45 -0.36 -3.34
N ALA A 38 -1.78 0.48 -2.37
CA ALA A 38 -0.85 0.90 -1.32
C ALA A 38 -0.38 -0.29 -0.46
N SER A 39 -1.27 -1.26 -0.18
CA SER A 39 -0.94 -2.45 0.60
C SER A 39 0.00 -3.39 -0.16
N ILE A 40 -0.25 -3.59 -1.46
CA ILE A 40 0.64 -4.38 -2.34
C ILE A 40 2.03 -3.72 -2.41
N ILE A 41 2.08 -2.41 -2.68
CA ILE A 41 3.36 -1.68 -2.76
C ILE A 41 4.12 -1.73 -1.43
N ALA A 42 3.42 -1.63 -0.30
CA ALA A 42 4.05 -1.73 1.02
C ALA A 42 4.68 -3.11 1.25
N LEU A 43 4.01 -4.18 0.83
CA LEU A 43 4.54 -5.54 0.89
C LEU A 43 5.72 -5.74 -0.06
N GLU A 44 5.61 -5.28 -1.30
CA GLU A 44 6.68 -5.39 -2.30
C GLU A 44 7.94 -4.62 -1.87
N ARG A 45 7.79 -3.47 -1.21
CA ARG A 45 8.94 -2.71 -0.69
C ARG A 45 9.72 -3.48 0.38
N ASP A 46 9.02 -4.23 1.23
CA ASP A 46 9.65 -5.07 2.26
C ASP A 46 10.49 -6.18 1.60
N GLU A 47 9.95 -6.80 0.54
CA GLU A 47 10.65 -7.84 -0.22
C GLU A 47 11.85 -7.29 -1.01
N VAL A 48 11.73 -6.09 -1.61
CA VAL A 48 12.83 -5.46 -2.35
C VAL A 48 13.96 -5.00 -1.42
N GLU A 49 13.63 -4.43 -0.26
CA GLU A 49 14.65 -4.07 0.75
C GLU A 49 15.38 -5.32 1.25
N LEU A 50 14.63 -6.40 1.53
CA LEU A 50 15.21 -7.68 1.92
C LEU A 50 16.10 -8.28 0.81
N ALA A 51 15.65 -8.24 -0.44
CA ALA A 51 16.41 -8.73 -1.60
C ALA A 51 17.71 -7.92 -1.82
N GLN A 52 17.69 -6.60 -1.60
CA GLN A 52 18.89 -5.77 -1.66
C GLN A 52 19.89 -6.13 -0.55
N ILE A 53 19.43 -6.29 0.69
CA ILE A 53 20.29 -6.71 1.81
C ILE A 53 20.90 -8.10 1.54
N LEU A 54 20.12 -9.02 0.99
CA LEU A 54 20.59 -10.37 0.61
C LEU A 54 21.60 -10.32 -0.54
N GLY A 55 21.36 -9.48 -1.56
CA GLY A 55 22.27 -9.29 -2.68
C GLY A 55 23.62 -8.71 -2.24
N ASP A 56 23.60 -7.71 -1.36
CA ASP A 56 24.82 -7.09 -0.80
C ASP A 56 25.65 -8.13 -0.01
N ARG A 57 25.00 -8.97 0.81
CA ARG A 57 25.65 -10.05 1.57
C ARG A 57 26.17 -11.22 0.72
N LEU A 58 25.57 -11.47 -0.44
CA LEU A 58 26.01 -12.52 -1.38
C LEU A 58 27.20 -12.09 -2.25
N GLN A 59 27.48 -10.77 -2.30
CA GLN A 59 28.63 -10.21 -3.00
C GLN A 59 29.88 -10.05 -2.10
N GLU A 60 29.79 -10.41 -0.82
CA GLU A 60 30.90 -10.51 0.14
C GLU A 60 31.60 -11.88 0.13
#